data_AF-A0A174JF39-F1
#
_entry.id   AF-A0A174JF39-F1
#
_cell.length_a   1.000
_cell.length_b   1.000
_cell.length_c   1.000
_cell.angle_alpha   90.00
_cell.angle_beta   90.00
_cell.angle_gamma   90.00
#
_symmetry.space_group_name_H-M   'P 1'
#
loop_
_entity.id
_entity.type
_entity.pdbx_description
1 polymer ?
#
loop_
_entity_poly.entity_id
_entity_poly.type
_entity_poly.pdbx_seq_one_letter_code
_entity_poly.pdbx_strand_id
1 'polypeptide(L)'
;MENIAEILEGVKIMGIGGHIRPDGDCVGSCMALYLYVKTYYPEIQADVYLDNPKPVFGHIDCMDEIKTELDGDKEYDLFVTCDVSARDRLAIAGPYFDTAKRTACIDHHISNSGFAQVNHIRGEVSSACEVLYGLFDPEKVVRTIAVPIYTGMVHDTGVFQYSSTSPETMRIAGELMKTGFNFSKIIDESFYQKTYVQNQVMGRVLAESILLLDGKCIIGYLKKRDMEFYGVDGKDLDGIVSQLRLTAGVEVAMFIYEVETQSFKVSLRSNGNVDVSKIAVYFGGGGHMRAAGCDLQGSVYDVINNVTEQICKQFQEQEV
;
A
#
# COMPACT_ATOMS: atom_id res chain seq x y z
N MET A 1 25.07 4.24 7.85
CA MET A 1 24.81 5.32 6.90
C MET A 1 24.17 6.43 7.68
N GLU A 2 24.84 7.57 7.72
CA GLU A 2 24.38 8.80 8.35
C GLU A 2 23.80 9.76 7.30
N ASN A 3 24.29 9.68 6.05
CA ASN A 3 23.80 10.49 4.93
C ASN A 3 23.78 9.70 3.62
N ILE A 4 22.81 9.99 2.75
CA ILE A 4 22.68 9.34 1.43
C ILE A 4 23.92 9.58 0.54
N ALA A 5 24.63 10.70 0.73
CA ALA A 5 25.83 11.04 -0.03
C ALA A 5 26.93 9.96 0.08
N GLU A 6 26.98 9.21 1.20
CA GLU A 6 27.97 8.15 1.43
C GLU A 6 27.91 7.05 0.36
N ILE A 7 26.71 6.73 -0.14
CA ILE A 7 26.55 5.69 -1.17
C ILE A 7 26.60 6.24 -2.59
N LEU A 8 26.42 7.55 -2.77
CA LEU A 8 26.45 8.22 -4.07
C LEU A 8 27.87 8.53 -4.55
N GLU A 9 28.87 8.46 -3.68
CA GLU A 9 30.26 8.73 -4.06
C GLU A 9 30.74 7.81 -5.20
N GLY A 10 31.25 8.44 -6.27
CA GLY A 10 31.79 7.77 -7.46
C GLY A 10 30.74 7.13 -8.39
N VAL A 11 29.45 7.27 -8.11
CA VAL A 11 28.37 6.79 -8.97
C VAL A 11 28.27 7.64 -10.23
N LYS A 12 28.13 7.00 -11.40
CA LYS A 12 27.74 7.69 -12.65
C LYS A 12 26.37 7.28 -13.14
N ILE A 13 26.02 6.00 -12.96
CA ILE A 13 24.72 5.46 -13.35
C ILE A 13 24.13 4.70 -12.18
N MET A 14 22.91 5.04 -11.77
CA MET A 14 22.20 4.35 -10.70
C MET A 14 20.81 3.87 -11.08
N GLY A 15 20.41 2.75 -10.50
CA GLY A 15 19.06 2.22 -10.55
C GLY A 15 18.38 2.36 -9.20
N ILE A 16 17.09 2.66 -9.21
CA ILE A 16 16.22 2.68 -8.04
C ILE A 16 15.08 1.70 -8.28
N GLY A 17 14.78 0.83 -7.32
CA GLY A 17 13.73 -0.18 -7.47
C GLY A 17 12.87 -0.35 -6.23
N GLY A 18 11.58 -0.55 -6.46
CA GLY A 18 10.58 -0.83 -5.43
C GLY A 18 10.04 -2.25 -5.43
N HIS A 19 9.11 -2.53 -4.52
CA HIS A 19 8.50 -3.84 -4.40
C HIS A 19 7.37 -4.08 -5.41
N ILE A 20 6.96 -5.35 -5.58
CA ILE A 20 5.83 -5.75 -6.43
C ILE A 20 4.52 -5.07 -5.99
N ARG A 21 3.72 -4.57 -6.94
CA ARG A 21 2.50 -3.78 -6.65
C ARG A 21 2.77 -2.65 -5.63
N PRO A 22 3.57 -1.63 -6.00
CA PRO A 22 4.06 -0.62 -5.09
C PRO A 22 2.90 0.19 -4.51
N ASP A 23 2.94 0.41 -3.20
CA ASP A 23 2.02 1.30 -2.50
C ASP A 23 2.61 2.72 -2.37
N GLY A 24 2.01 3.54 -1.51
CA GLY A 24 2.42 4.94 -1.38
C GLY A 24 3.81 5.11 -0.80
N ASP A 25 4.27 4.22 0.09
CA ASP A 25 5.60 4.32 0.70
C ASP A 25 6.67 3.83 -0.25
N CYS A 26 6.40 2.76 -1.00
CA CYS A 26 7.28 2.34 -2.08
C CYS A 26 7.43 3.38 -3.19
N VAL A 27 6.31 3.90 -3.73
CA VAL A 27 6.36 4.96 -4.75
C VAL A 27 7.01 6.22 -4.18
N GLY A 28 6.63 6.62 -2.96
CA GLY A 28 7.16 7.80 -2.29
C GLY A 28 8.67 7.72 -2.07
N SER A 29 9.17 6.62 -1.53
CA SER A 29 10.59 6.48 -1.19
C SER A 29 11.47 6.36 -2.45
N CYS A 30 11.04 5.62 -3.47
CA CYS A 30 11.73 5.57 -4.75
C CYS A 30 11.79 6.94 -5.43
N MET A 31 10.65 7.65 -5.52
CA MET A 31 10.59 8.94 -6.19
C MET A 31 11.28 10.05 -5.40
N ALA A 32 11.26 10.01 -4.07
CA ALA A 32 12.01 10.95 -3.23
C ALA A 32 13.51 10.82 -3.47
N LEU A 33 14.06 9.60 -3.51
CA LEU A 33 15.47 9.36 -3.84
C LEU A 33 15.79 9.80 -5.27
N TYR A 34 14.95 9.43 -6.23
CA TYR A 34 15.12 9.80 -7.63
C TYR A 34 15.18 11.33 -7.81
N LEU A 35 14.21 12.06 -7.25
CA LEU A 35 14.14 13.51 -7.35
C LEU A 35 15.27 14.20 -6.57
N TYR A 36 15.70 13.64 -5.44
CA TYR A 36 16.85 14.15 -4.68
C TYR A 36 18.14 14.04 -5.50
N VAL A 37 18.41 12.87 -6.09
CA VAL A 37 19.57 12.65 -6.96
C VAL A 37 19.50 13.55 -8.18
N LYS A 38 18.36 13.60 -8.87
CA LYS A 38 18.18 14.44 -10.05
C LYS A 38 18.41 15.93 -9.78
N THR A 39 18.08 16.39 -8.58
CA THR A 39 18.21 17.81 -8.19
C THR A 39 19.63 18.16 -7.75
N TYR A 40 20.28 17.31 -6.93
CA TYR A 40 21.53 17.64 -6.26
C TYR A 40 22.77 16.91 -6.77
N TYR A 41 22.58 15.88 -7.61
CA TYR A 41 23.62 15.09 -8.28
C TYR A 41 23.26 14.91 -9.77
N PRO A 42 23.03 16.00 -10.52
CA PRO A 42 22.56 15.92 -11.91
C PRO A 42 23.53 15.22 -12.88
N GLU A 43 24.78 15.01 -12.46
CA GLU A 43 25.78 14.21 -13.18
C GLU A 43 25.53 12.70 -13.08
N ILE A 44 24.72 12.25 -12.13
CA ILE A 44 24.31 10.85 -11.98
C ILE A 44 23.10 10.59 -12.87
N GLN A 45 23.27 9.67 -13.83
CA GLN A 45 22.14 9.15 -14.60
C GLN A 45 21.34 8.17 -13.72
N ALA A 46 20.19 8.61 -13.22
CA ALA A 46 19.30 7.79 -12.42
C ALA A 46 18.13 7.23 -13.25
N ASP A 47 17.89 5.93 -13.11
CA ASP A 47 16.69 5.25 -13.62
C ASP A 47 15.85 4.75 -12.43
N VAL A 48 14.53 4.88 -12.50
CA VAL A 48 13.61 4.38 -11.45
C VAL A 48 12.64 3.35 -12.03
N TYR A 49 12.52 2.21 -11.34
CA TYR A 49 11.75 1.05 -11.76
C TYR A 49 10.68 0.69 -10.73
N LEU A 50 9.41 0.74 -11.13
CA LEU A 50 8.26 0.43 -10.28
C LEU A 50 7.23 -0.40 -11.06
N ASP A 51 6.67 -1.41 -10.41
CA ASP A 51 5.69 -2.32 -11.01
C ASP A 51 4.29 -1.70 -11.05
N ASN A 52 3.99 -0.97 -12.14
CA ASN A 52 2.66 -0.43 -12.42
C ASN A 52 2.08 0.41 -11.25
N PRO A 53 2.72 1.55 -10.88
CA PRO A 53 2.22 2.41 -9.82
C PRO A 53 0.79 2.90 -10.12
N LYS A 54 -0.02 3.01 -9.07
CA LYS A 54 -1.43 3.44 -9.21
C LYS A 54 -1.51 4.90 -9.68
N PRO A 55 -2.49 5.27 -10.53
CA PRO A 55 -2.68 6.65 -10.99
C PRO A 55 -2.88 7.68 -9.88
N VAL A 56 -3.30 7.23 -8.70
CA VAL A 56 -3.48 8.05 -7.50
C VAL A 56 -2.21 8.77 -7.05
N PHE A 57 -1.03 8.31 -7.48
CA PHE A 57 0.25 8.93 -7.17
C PHE A 57 0.69 9.99 -8.20
N GLY A 58 -0.18 10.33 -9.17
CA GLY A 58 0.13 11.26 -10.26
C GLY A 58 0.40 12.71 -9.82
N HIS A 59 0.25 13.03 -8.53
CA HIS A 59 0.65 14.32 -7.96
C HIS A 59 2.16 14.42 -7.66
N ILE A 60 2.90 13.32 -7.74
CA ILE A 60 4.36 13.30 -7.59
C ILE A 60 4.99 13.72 -8.93
N ASP A 61 6.02 14.56 -8.89
CA ASP A 61 6.72 15.02 -10.09
C ASP A 61 7.51 13.87 -10.75
N CYS A 62 7.64 13.92 -12.08
CA CYS A 62 8.38 12.94 -12.89
C CYS A 62 7.86 11.49 -12.83
N MET A 63 6.58 11.27 -12.48
CA MET A 63 5.97 9.93 -12.50
C MET A 63 5.97 9.29 -13.90
N ASP A 64 6.02 10.09 -14.97
CA ASP A 64 6.13 9.66 -16.36
C ASP A 64 7.53 9.11 -16.73
N GLU A 65 8.54 9.34 -15.88
CA GLU A 65 9.90 8.81 -16.06
C GLU A 65 10.09 7.43 -15.41
N ILE A 66 9.07 6.93 -14.72
CA ILE A 66 9.07 5.58 -14.14
C ILE A 66 9.06 4.54 -15.25
N LYS A 67 10.00 3.60 -15.15
CA LYS A 67 10.05 2.43 -16.02
C LYS A 67 9.27 1.29 -15.38
N THR A 68 8.30 0.76 -16.11
CA THR A 68 7.47 -0.37 -15.68
C THR A 68 7.91 -1.70 -16.29
N GLU A 69 9.00 -1.68 -17.07
CA GLU A 69 9.64 -2.84 -17.68
C GLU A 69 11.16 -2.65 -17.76
N LEU A 70 11.88 -3.75 -17.97
CA LEU A 70 13.33 -3.72 -18.22
C LEU A 70 13.59 -3.14 -19.61
N ASP A 71 14.57 -2.26 -19.74
CA ASP A 71 14.88 -1.55 -20.98
C ASP A 71 16.25 -1.96 -21.58
N GLY A 72 16.51 -3.27 -21.59
CA GLY A 72 17.70 -3.90 -22.17
C GLY A 72 18.75 -4.31 -21.13
N ASP A 73 19.95 -4.65 -21.59
CA ASP A 73 21.06 -5.00 -20.70
C ASP A 73 21.75 -3.73 -20.19
N LYS A 74 21.71 -3.53 -18.88
CA LYS A 74 22.36 -2.41 -18.19
C LYS A 74 23.10 -2.91 -16.95
N GLU A 75 24.19 -2.23 -16.65
CA GLU A 75 24.98 -2.44 -15.45
C GLU A 75 25.05 -1.10 -14.69
N TYR A 76 24.55 -1.10 -13.46
CA TYR A 76 24.56 0.10 -12.61
C TYR A 76 25.80 0.13 -11.71
N ASP A 77 26.35 1.33 -11.48
CA ASP A 77 27.40 1.51 -10.47
C ASP A 77 26.83 1.36 -9.05
N LEU A 78 25.54 1.70 -8.89
CA LEU A 78 24.77 1.54 -7.66
C LEU A 78 23.31 1.19 -8.00
N PHE A 79 22.77 0.17 -7.35
CA PHE A 79 21.33 -0.08 -7.34
C PHE A 79 20.78 0.07 -5.93
N VAL A 80 19.80 0.95 -5.73
CA VAL A 80 19.16 1.18 -4.43
C VAL A 80 17.74 0.62 -4.44
N THR A 81 17.42 -0.23 -3.47
CA THR A 81 16.04 -0.63 -3.22
C THR A 81 15.44 0.24 -2.12
N CYS A 82 14.21 0.69 -2.33
CA CYS A 82 13.44 1.41 -1.32
C CYS A 82 12.16 0.62 -1.01
N ASP A 83 11.91 0.42 0.28
CA ASP A 83 10.71 -0.28 0.77
C ASP A 83 10.60 -1.74 0.25
N VAL A 84 11.74 -2.44 0.20
CA VAL A 84 11.79 -3.83 -0.24
C VAL A 84 12.30 -4.67 0.91
N SER A 85 11.45 -5.54 1.45
CA SER A 85 11.78 -6.36 2.63
C SER A 85 12.54 -7.65 2.33
N ALA A 86 12.55 -8.10 1.07
CA ALA A 86 13.24 -9.30 0.62
C ALA A 86 13.51 -9.26 -0.89
N ARG A 87 14.52 -10.01 -1.34
CA ARG A 87 14.97 -10.00 -2.74
C ARG A 87 13.90 -10.44 -3.74
N ASP A 88 12.99 -11.34 -3.36
CA ASP A 88 11.87 -11.82 -4.17
C ASP A 88 10.70 -10.81 -4.26
N ARG A 89 10.68 -9.81 -3.38
CA ARG A 89 9.74 -8.70 -3.41
C ARG A 89 10.17 -7.60 -4.37
N LEU A 90 11.47 -7.49 -4.65
CA LEU A 90 11.98 -6.57 -5.68
C LEU A 90 11.34 -6.96 -7.01
N ALA A 91 10.60 -6.02 -7.60
CA ALA A 91 9.69 -6.31 -8.69
C ALA A 91 10.41 -6.56 -10.02
N ILE A 92 10.10 -5.75 -11.03
CA ILE A 92 10.63 -5.87 -12.37
C ILE A 92 12.16 -5.73 -12.45
N ALA A 93 12.80 -5.03 -11.50
CA ALA A 93 14.20 -4.65 -11.58
C ALA A 93 15.20 -5.62 -10.91
N GLY A 94 14.74 -6.82 -10.54
CA GLY A 94 15.60 -7.86 -9.96
C GLY A 94 16.91 -8.10 -10.73
N PRO A 95 16.88 -8.30 -12.06
CA PRO A 95 18.09 -8.53 -12.83
C PRO A 95 19.12 -7.39 -12.74
N TYR A 96 18.68 -6.13 -12.70
CA TYR A 96 19.57 -4.98 -12.57
C TYR A 96 20.19 -4.85 -11.18
N PHE A 97 19.50 -5.31 -10.15
CA PHE A 97 20.08 -5.40 -8.81
C PHE A 97 21.19 -6.45 -8.76
N ASP A 98 21.02 -7.59 -9.43
CA ASP A 98 22.00 -8.68 -9.42
C ASP A 98 23.28 -8.35 -10.20
N THR A 99 23.17 -7.53 -11.25
CA THR A 99 24.32 -7.12 -12.08
C THR A 99 24.99 -5.84 -11.60
N ALA A 100 24.39 -5.10 -10.66
CA ALA A 100 24.94 -3.84 -10.17
C ALA A 100 26.26 -4.05 -9.40
N LYS A 101 27.22 -3.14 -9.60
CA LYS A 101 28.53 -3.19 -8.93
C LYS A 101 28.40 -3.00 -7.41
N ARG A 102 27.47 -2.13 -7.01
CA ARG A 102 27.10 -1.90 -5.62
C ARG A 102 25.60 -1.96 -5.42
N THR A 103 25.16 -2.45 -4.27
CA THR A 103 23.74 -2.47 -3.90
C THR A 103 23.50 -1.88 -2.52
N ALA A 104 22.43 -1.10 -2.40
CA ALA A 104 21.95 -0.57 -1.12
C ALA A 104 20.46 -0.87 -0.95
N CYS A 105 20.03 -1.07 0.30
CA CYS A 105 18.63 -1.25 0.68
C CYS A 105 18.27 -0.24 1.77
N ILE A 106 17.22 0.54 1.53
CA ILE A 106 16.64 1.50 2.47
C ILE A 106 15.22 1.02 2.78
N ASP A 107 14.98 0.62 4.02
CA ASP A 107 13.74 -0.07 4.39
C ASP A 107 13.37 0.13 5.87
N HIS A 108 12.13 -0.18 6.23
CA HIS A 108 11.60 -0.09 7.59
C HIS A 108 10.92 -1.38 8.06
N HIS A 109 10.87 -2.43 7.23
CA HIS A 109 10.25 -3.69 7.63
C HIS A 109 11.08 -4.42 8.71
N ILE A 110 10.47 -4.67 9.88
CA ILE A 110 11.09 -5.46 10.96
C ILE A 110 11.50 -6.87 10.49
N SER A 111 10.80 -7.42 9.49
CA SER A 111 11.09 -8.73 8.92
C SER A 111 12.29 -8.75 7.97
N ASN A 112 12.82 -7.59 7.55
CA ASN A 112 13.93 -7.52 6.61
C ASN A 112 15.26 -7.83 7.32
N SER A 113 15.90 -8.94 6.95
CA SER A 113 17.20 -9.35 7.47
C SER A 113 18.40 -8.75 6.73
N GLY A 114 18.15 -7.94 5.69
CA GLY A 114 19.15 -7.43 4.75
C GLY A 114 19.44 -8.39 3.60
N PHE A 115 19.58 -7.84 2.40
CA PHE A 115 19.93 -8.60 1.17
C PHE A 115 20.82 -7.81 0.19
N ALA A 116 21.08 -6.54 0.46
CA ALA A 116 22.03 -5.72 -0.30
C ALA A 116 23.42 -5.72 0.35
N GLN A 117 24.42 -5.16 -0.33
CA GLN A 117 25.75 -4.97 0.26
C GLN A 117 25.72 -3.95 1.40
N VAL A 118 24.93 -2.88 1.24
CA VAL A 118 24.64 -1.89 2.28
C VAL A 118 23.16 -1.99 2.64
N ASN A 119 22.84 -2.22 3.92
CA ASN A 119 21.45 -2.27 4.39
C ASN A 119 21.25 -1.21 5.47
N HIS A 120 20.38 -0.25 5.22
CA HIS A 120 19.94 0.75 6.19
C HIS A 120 18.47 0.51 6.50
N ILE A 121 18.23 -0.34 7.51
CA ILE A 121 16.91 -0.83 7.88
C ILE A 121 16.56 -0.30 9.26
N ARG A 122 15.40 0.38 9.40
CA ARG A 122 14.94 0.97 10.67
C ARG A 122 13.53 0.47 10.98
N GLY A 123 13.45 -0.68 11.65
CA GLY A 123 12.19 -1.36 11.99
C GLY A 123 11.22 -0.58 12.87
N GLU A 124 11.71 0.45 13.54
CA GLU A 124 10.99 1.25 14.53
C GLU A 124 10.37 2.53 13.98
N VAL A 125 10.67 2.92 12.73
CA VAL A 125 10.09 4.12 12.10
C VAL A 125 8.86 3.78 11.28
N SER A 126 8.03 4.78 10.98
CA SER A 126 6.72 4.50 10.40
C SER A 126 6.78 3.98 8.98
N SER A 127 7.79 4.39 8.19
CA SER A 127 7.85 4.12 6.76
C SER A 127 9.28 4.30 6.20
N ALA A 128 9.59 3.71 5.05
CA ALA A 128 10.84 3.91 4.32
C ALA A 128 11.04 5.38 3.90
N CYS A 129 9.97 6.13 3.61
CA CYS A 129 10.05 7.59 3.43
C CYS A 129 10.58 8.32 4.68
N GLU A 130 10.18 7.91 5.89
CA GLU A 130 10.71 8.48 7.13
C GLU A 130 12.21 8.16 7.30
N VAL A 131 12.61 6.93 6.98
CA VAL A 131 14.04 6.52 6.95
C VAL A 131 14.83 7.43 6.00
N LEU A 132 14.32 7.59 4.79
CA LEU A 132 15.00 8.32 3.73
C LEU A 132 15.12 9.82 4.05
N TYR A 133 14.09 10.42 4.66
CA TYR A 133 14.17 11.79 5.18
C TYR A 133 15.33 11.95 6.16
N GLY A 134 15.55 10.97 7.05
CA GLY A 134 16.67 10.97 8.00
C GLY A 134 18.05 10.85 7.35
N LEU A 135 18.13 10.39 6.09
CA LEU A 135 19.37 10.29 5.31
C LEU A 135 19.63 11.50 4.40
N PHE A 136 18.64 12.36 4.20
CA PHE A 136 18.76 13.58 3.38
C PHE A 136 19.24 14.77 4.20
N ASP A 137 19.93 15.70 3.54
CA ASP A 137 20.18 17.01 4.14
C ASP A 137 18.83 17.74 4.28
N PRO A 138 18.37 18.13 5.48
CA PRO A 138 17.03 18.71 5.65
C PRO A 138 16.81 19.97 4.81
N GLU A 139 17.84 20.77 4.59
CA GLU A 139 17.81 21.98 3.75
C GLU A 139 17.63 21.68 2.25
N LYS A 140 17.97 20.45 1.82
CA LYS A 140 17.79 19.97 0.45
C LYS A 140 16.43 19.30 0.22
N VAL A 141 15.62 19.11 1.26
CA VAL A 141 14.26 18.56 1.11
C VAL A 141 13.32 19.68 0.66
N VAL A 142 13.46 20.10 -0.59
CA VAL A 142 12.58 21.08 -1.24
C VAL A 142 11.23 20.45 -1.60
N ARG A 143 10.26 21.27 -2.00
CA ARG A 143 8.87 20.85 -2.28
C ARG A 143 8.76 19.60 -3.16
N THR A 144 9.55 19.51 -4.23
CA THR A 144 9.51 18.39 -5.17
C THR A 144 9.91 17.06 -4.53
N ILE A 145 10.81 17.09 -3.53
CA ILE A 145 11.26 15.93 -2.77
C ILE A 145 10.37 15.70 -1.54
N ALA A 146 9.83 16.76 -0.96
CA ALA A 146 8.98 16.69 0.22
C ALA A 146 7.62 16.00 -0.06
N VAL A 147 7.04 16.22 -1.24
CA VAL A 147 5.77 15.64 -1.67
C VAL A 147 5.77 14.10 -1.69
N PRO A 148 6.73 13.41 -2.34
CA PRO A 148 6.77 11.95 -2.32
C PRO A 148 7.10 11.40 -0.92
N ILE A 149 7.98 12.05 -0.14
CA ILE A 149 8.24 11.65 1.26
C ILE A 149 6.94 11.69 2.08
N TYR A 150 6.23 12.83 2.03
CA TYR A 150 4.96 12.99 2.74
C TYR A 150 3.93 11.95 2.28
N THR A 151 3.85 11.69 0.97
CA THR A 151 2.95 10.68 0.41
C THR A 151 3.20 9.30 1.01
N GLY A 152 4.46 8.86 1.09
CA GLY A 152 4.76 7.56 1.72
C GLY A 152 4.41 7.51 3.19
N MET A 153 4.79 8.55 3.94
CA MET A 153 4.48 8.62 5.38
C MET A 153 2.97 8.57 5.67
N VAL A 154 2.13 9.29 4.92
CA VAL A 154 0.67 9.25 5.15
C VAL A 154 0.04 7.91 4.76
N HIS A 155 0.60 7.21 3.77
CA HIS A 155 0.16 5.86 3.39
C HIS A 155 0.45 4.84 4.48
N ASP A 156 1.67 4.82 4.99
CA ASP A 156 2.07 3.77 5.94
C ASP A 156 1.61 4.01 7.38
N THR A 157 1.21 5.24 7.69
CA THR A 157 0.58 5.59 8.96
C THR A 157 -0.95 5.59 8.93
N GLY A 158 -1.56 5.33 7.77
CA GLY A 158 -3.01 5.42 7.61
C GLY A 158 -3.55 6.80 7.94
N VAL A 159 -2.93 7.84 7.39
CA VAL A 159 -3.19 9.25 7.71
C VAL A 159 -2.96 9.53 9.20
N PHE A 160 -1.80 9.08 9.71
CA PHE A 160 -1.36 9.27 11.10
C PHE A 160 -2.25 8.61 12.17
N GLN A 161 -3.06 7.62 11.79
CA GLN A 161 -3.98 6.91 12.70
C GLN A 161 -3.37 5.64 13.29
N TYR A 162 -2.43 5.01 12.60
CA TYR A 162 -1.83 3.74 13.02
C TYR A 162 -0.80 3.94 14.13
N SER A 163 -0.56 2.87 14.89
CA SER A 163 0.39 2.87 16.01
C SER A 163 1.85 3.04 15.59
N SER A 164 2.15 2.93 14.30
CA SER A 164 3.45 3.27 13.71
C SER A 164 3.75 4.77 13.73
N THR A 165 2.73 5.62 13.89
CA THR A 165 2.90 7.08 13.98
C THR A 165 3.61 7.46 15.27
N SER A 166 4.80 8.07 15.16
CA SER A 166 5.58 8.54 16.30
C SER A 166 5.58 10.08 16.42
N PRO A 167 6.05 10.66 17.55
CA PRO A 167 6.29 12.10 17.64
C PRO A 167 7.24 12.61 16.54
N GLU A 168 8.21 11.79 16.15
CA GLU A 168 9.17 12.12 15.09
C GLU A 168 8.51 12.12 13.71
N THR A 169 7.65 11.13 13.43
CA THR A 169 6.81 11.08 12.23
C THR A 169 6.01 12.37 12.06
N MET A 170 5.36 12.83 13.14
CA MET A 170 4.58 14.08 13.14
C MET A 170 5.46 15.33 12.98
N ARG A 171 6.64 15.34 13.59
CA ARG A 171 7.62 16.43 13.45
C ARG A 171 8.07 16.56 11.99
N ILE A 172 8.45 15.44 11.37
CA ILE A 172 8.89 15.38 9.98
C ILE A 172 7.77 15.83 9.06
N ALA A 173 6.54 15.33 9.23
CA ALA A 173 5.38 15.79 8.45
C ALA A 173 5.19 17.31 8.53
N GLY A 174 5.33 17.89 9.73
CA GLY A 174 5.28 19.35 9.94
C GLY A 174 6.39 20.12 9.22
N GLU A 175 7.62 19.59 9.19
CA GLU A 175 8.72 20.18 8.41
C GLU A 175 8.47 20.11 6.91
N LEU A 176 8.02 18.97 6.39
CA LEU A 176 7.67 18.81 4.97
C LEU A 176 6.60 19.83 4.57
N MET A 177 5.57 20.03 5.38
CA MET A 177 4.50 21.00 5.11
C MET A 177 5.03 22.43 4.92
N LYS A 178 6.16 22.81 5.53
CA LYS A 178 6.78 24.15 5.35
C LYS A 178 7.21 24.41 3.92
N THR A 179 7.40 23.37 3.10
CA THR A 179 7.74 23.54 1.67
C THR A 179 6.53 23.95 0.82
N GLY A 180 5.34 24.09 1.42
CA GLY A 180 4.17 24.75 0.79
C GLY A 180 3.37 23.90 -0.19
N PHE A 181 3.49 22.56 -0.16
CA PHE A 181 2.54 21.71 -0.91
C PHE A 181 1.20 21.59 -0.19
N ASN A 182 0.14 21.30 -0.96
CA ASN A 182 -1.19 21.11 -0.41
C ASN A 182 -1.33 19.68 0.14
N PHE A 183 -0.89 19.50 1.39
CA PHE A 183 -0.88 18.19 2.06
C PHE A 183 -2.27 17.57 2.20
N SER A 184 -3.31 18.40 2.44
CA SER A 184 -4.69 17.92 2.55
C SER A 184 -5.21 17.42 1.21
N LYS A 185 -4.83 18.07 0.10
CA LYS A 185 -5.17 17.60 -1.25
C LYS A 185 -4.57 16.21 -1.54
N ILE A 186 -3.32 15.96 -1.12
CA ILE A 186 -2.71 14.62 -1.25
C ILE A 186 -3.55 13.58 -0.51
N ILE A 187 -3.90 13.87 0.75
CA ILE A 187 -4.73 12.97 1.57
C ILE A 187 -6.10 12.74 0.92
N ASP A 188 -6.78 13.80 0.49
CA ASP A 188 -8.11 13.70 -0.11
C ASP A 188 -8.05 12.87 -1.39
N GLU A 189 -7.15 13.19 -2.32
CA GLU A 189 -7.04 12.50 -3.60
C GLU A 189 -6.61 11.04 -3.45
N SER A 190 -5.82 10.70 -2.42
CA SER A 190 -5.29 9.34 -2.25
C SER A 190 -6.05 8.41 -1.30
N PHE A 191 -6.84 8.93 -0.36
CA PHE A 191 -7.60 8.10 0.59
C PHE A 191 -9.11 8.28 0.49
N TYR A 192 -9.58 9.52 0.36
CA TYR A 192 -10.97 9.86 0.67
C TYR A 192 -11.83 10.12 -0.56
N GLN A 193 -11.24 10.66 -1.62
CA GLN A 193 -11.96 11.01 -2.83
C GLN A 193 -12.50 9.75 -3.49
N LYS A 194 -13.78 9.82 -3.85
CA LYS A 194 -14.48 8.82 -4.63
C LYS A 194 -15.25 9.52 -5.73
N THR A 195 -15.42 8.86 -6.86
CA THR A 195 -16.32 9.34 -7.90
C THR A 195 -17.76 9.35 -7.37
N TYR A 196 -18.62 10.13 -8.00
CA TYR A 196 -20.04 10.17 -7.63
C TYR A 196 -20.67 8.76 -7.64
N VAL A 197 -20.35 7.96 -8.65
CA VAL A 197 -20.90 6.61 -8.81
C VAL A 197 -20.37 5.66 -7.73
N GLN A 198 -19.08 5.73 -7.38
CA GLN A 198 -18.51 4.98 -6.25
C GLN A 198 -19.24 5.31 -4.94
N ASN A 199 -19.54 6.59 -4.69
CA ASN A 199 -20.30 7.00 -3.52
C ASN A 199 -21.76 6.51 -3.53
N GLN A 200 -22.42 6.51 -4.70
CA GLN A 200 -23.78 5.96 -4.83
C GLN A 200 -23.82 4.46 -4.51
N VAL A 201 -22.88 3.69 -5.06
CA VAL A 201 -22.79 2.25 -4.82
C VAL A 201 -22.44 1.95 -3.37
N MET A 202 -21.46 2.64 -2.80
CA MET A 202 -21.11 2.53 -1.38
C MET A 202 -22.31 2.86 -0.48
N GLY A 203 -23.01 3.97 -0.75
CA GLY A 203 -24.20 4.37 0.00
C GLY A 203 -25.31 3.33 -0.05
N ARG A 204 -25.54 2.73 -1.21
CA ARG A 204 -26.49 1.62 -1.36
C ARG A 204 -26.11 0.42 -0.52
N VAL A 205 -24.86 -0.05 -0.62
CA VAL A 205 -24.40 -1.23 0.12
C VAL A 205 -24.50 -1.00 1.62
N LEU A 206 -24.18 0.21 2.11
CA LEU A 206 -24.33 0.55 3.52
C LEU A 206 -25.80 0.54 3.96
N ALA A 207 -26.70 1.15 3.18
CA ALA A 207 -28.11 1.22 3.50
C ALA A 207 -28.81 -0.16 3.49
N GLU A 208 -28.35 -1.08 2.64
CA GLU A 208 -28.87 -2.45 2.51
C GLU A 208 -28.09 -3.48 3.36
N SER A 209 -27.11 -3.04 4.14
CA SER A 209 -26.27 -3.93 4.96
C SER A 209 -27.05 -4.62 6.09
N ILE A 210 -26.58 -5.80 6.49
CA ILE A 210 -27.23 -6.65 7.50
C ILE A 210 -26.24 -6.95 8.61
N LEU A 211 -26.67 -6.82 9.86
CA LEU A 211 -25.94 -7.27 11.03
C LEU A 211 -26.28 -8.73 11.35
N LEU A 212 -25.25 -9.54 11.57
CA LEU A 212 -25.33 -10.92 12.05
C LEU A 212 -24.53 -11.08 13.35
N LEU A 213 -24.68 -12.23 14.00
CA LEU A 213 -23.90 -12.63 15.18
C LEU A 213 -23.98 -11.59 16.29
N ASP A 214 -25.21 -11.20 16.66
CA ASP A 214 -25.49 -10.18 17.67
C ASP A 214 -24.73 -8.85 17.44
N GLY A 215 -24.60 -8.47 16.16
CA GLY A 215 -23.95 -7.22 15.74
C GLY A 215 -22.43 -7.32 15.56
N LYS A 216 -21.83 -8.50 15.77
CA LYS A 216 -20.38 -8.71 15.60
C LYS A 216 -19.95 -8.87 14.15
N CYS A 217 -20.87 -9.21 13.26
CA CYS A 217 -20.59 -9.31 11.82
C CYS A 217 -21.52 -8.38 11.04
N ILE A 218 -20.99 -7.60 10.11
CA ILE A 218 -21.78 -6.81 9.16
C ILE A 218 -21.53 -7.29 7.74
N ILE A 219 -22.60 -7.41 6.96
CA ILE A 219 -22.55 -7.89 5.59
C ILE A 219 -23.17 -6.86 4.67
N GLY A 220 -22.44 -6.49 3.63
CA GLY A 220 -22.98 -5.86 2.45
C GLY A 220 -22.83 -6.79 1.24
N TYR A 221 -23.78 -6.77 0.31
CA TYR A 221 -23.60 -7.48 -0.94
C TYR A 221 -24.12 -6.68 -2.14
N LEU A 222 -23.60 -6.99 -3.32
CA LEU A 222 -23.99 -6.34 -4.57
C LEU A 222 -24.15 -7.38 -5.69
N LYS A 223 -25.32 -7.43 -6.33
CA LYS A 223 -25.55 -8.34 -7.46
C LYS A 223 -25.03 -7.73 -8.76
N LYS A 224 -24.80 -8.59 -9.76
CA LYS A 224 -24.27 -8.15 -11.06
C LYS A 224 -25.16 -7.14 -11.76
N ARG A 225 -26.49 -7.34 -11.71
CA ARG A 225 -27.48 -6.39 -12.24
C ARG A 225 -27.39 -4.99 -11.63
N ASP A 226 -26.99 -4.90 -10.35
CA ASP A 226 -26.89 -3.62 -9.65
C ASP A 226 -25.60 -2.91 -10.07
N MET A 227 -24.49 -3.65 -10.24
CA MET A 227 -23.27 -3.11 -10.84
C MET A 227 -23.50 -2.61 -12.27
N GLU A 228 -24.20 -3.39 -13.10
CA GLU A 228 -24.57 -3.03 -14.47
C GLU A 228 -25.45 -1.77 -14.51
N PHE A 229 -26.40 -1.64 -13.59
CA PHE A 229 -27.24 -0.45 -13.47
C PHE A 229 -26.43 0.83 -13.19
N TYR A 230 -25.44 0.76 -12.31
CA TYR A 230 -24.56 1.90 -12.01
C TYR A 230 -23.43 2.10 -13.03
N GLY A 231 -23.19 1.12 -13.91
CA GLY A 231 -22.07 1.14 -14.85
C GLY A 231 -20.71 1.01 -14.15
N VAL A 232 -20.65 0.25 -13.06
CA VAL A 232 -19.43 0.01 -12.28
C VAL A 232 -18.91 -1.41 -12.47
N ASP A 233 -17.62 -1.59 -12.18
CA ASP A 233 -17.00 -2.91 -12.08
C ASP A 233 -16.28 -3.09 -10.73
N GLY A 234 -15.53 -4.18 -10.56
CA GLY A 234 -14.86 -4.51 -9.31
C GLY A 234 -13.88 -3.45 -8.80
N LYS A 235 -13.23 -2.64 -9.67
CA LYS A 235 -12.30 -1.59 -9.21
C LYS A 235 -13.03 -0.39 -8.58
N ASP A 236 -14.31 -0.22 -8.90
CA ASP A 236 -15.14 0.86 -8.34
C ASP A 236 -15.73 0.50 -6.97
N LEU A 237 -15.59 -0.75 -6.53
CA LEU A 237 -16.12 -1.23 -5.26
C LEU A 237 -15.10 -1.13 -4.11
N ASP A 238 -13.90 -0.61 -4.40
CA ASP A 238 -12.83 -0.52 -3.42
C ASP A 238 -13.21 0.37 -2.22
N GLY A 239 -12.80 -0.06 -1.03
CA GLY A 239 -13.11 0.61 0.23
C GLY A 239 -14.49 0.30 0.85
N ILE A 240 -15.43 -0.33 0.14
CA ILE A 240 -16.77 -0.64 0.70
C ILE A 240 -16.68 -1.53 1.95
N VAL A 241 -15.89 -2.62 1.90
CA VAL A 241 -15.69 -3.50 3.06
C VAL A 241 -15.04 -2.76 4.23
N SER A 242 -14.11 -1.84 3.94
CA SER A 242 -13.44 -1.03 4.95
C SER A 242 -14.42 -0.05 5.61
N GLN A 243 -15.36 0.51 4.83
CA GLN A 243 -16.41 1.40 5.35
C GLN A 243 -17.41 0.64 6.22
N LEU A 244 -17.81 -0.57 5.84
CA LEU A 244 -18.66 -1.44 6.66
C LEU A 244 -18.01 -1.73 8.04
N ARG A 245 -16.70 -2.01 8.05
CA ARG A 245 -15.91 -2.26 9.28
C ARG A 245 -15.94 -1.09 10.28
N LEU A 246 -16.17 0.15 9.83
CA LEU A 246 -16.26 1.31 10.72
C LEU A 246 -17.54 1.36 11.57
N THR A 247 -18.45 0.40 11.39
CA THR A 247 -19.65 0.27 12.22
C THR A 247 -19.27 -0.11 13.66
N ALA A 248 -19.70 0.70 14.63
CA ALA A 248 -19.40 0.46 16.03
C ALA A 248 -19.91 -0.91 16.50
N GLY A 249 -19.05 -1.66 17.21
CA GLY A 249 -19.37 -2.99 17.75
C GLY A 249 -19.11 -4.16 16.81
N VAL A 250 -18.94 -3.91 15.51
CA VAL A 250 -18.57 -4.93 14.52
C VAL A 250 -17.15 -5.41 14.77
N GLU A 251 -16.95 -6.72 14.70
CA GLU A 251 -15.64 -7.36 14.67
C GLU A 251 -15.24 -7.74 13.24
N VAL A 252 -16.17 -8.27 12.44
CA VAL A 252 -15.92 -8.68 11.05
C VAL A 252 -16.84 -7.94 10.09
N ALA A 253 -16.28 -7.33 9.05
CA ALA A 253 -17.02 -6.84 7.90
C ALA A 253 -16.79 -7.74 6.70
N MET A 254 -17.90 -8.11 6.05
CA MET A 254 -17.91 -8.90 4.83
C MET A 254 -18.59 -8.13 3.71
N PHE A 255 -17.92 -8.03 2.57
CA PHE A 255 -18.50 -7.48 1.35
C PHE A 255 -18.47 -8.53 0.25
N ILE A 256 -19.62 -8.78 -0.37
CA ILE A 256 -19.81 -9.83 -1.37
C ILE A 256 -20.29 -9.20 -2.68
N TYR A 257 -19.67 -9.50 -3.82
CA TYR A 257 -20.21 -9.05 -5.10
C TYR A 257 -20.14 -10.13 -6.18
N GLU A 258 -21.16 -10.17 -7.02
CA GLU A 258 -21.33 -11.18 -8.06
C GLU A 258 -20.49 -10.84 -9.30
N VAL A 259 -19.55 -11.70 -9.67
CA VAL A 259 -18.72 -11.53 -10.88
C VAL A 259 -19.35 -12.22 -12.10
N GLU A 260 -19.91 -13.40 -11.88
CA GLU A 260 -20.65 -14.20 -12.84
C GLU A 260 -21.86 -14.82 -12.14
N THR A 261 -22.81 -15.36 -12.91
CA THR A 261 -23.99 -16.02 -12.35
C THR A 261 -23.57 -17.06 -11.32
N GLN A 262 -24.03 -16.88 -10.06
CA GLN A 262 -23.67 -17.76 -8.94
C GLN A 262 -22.18 -17.84 -8.60
N SER A 263 -21.39 -16.81 -8.97
CA SER A 263 -19.98 -16.69 -8.64
C SER A 263 -19.72 -15.35 -7.98
N PHE A 264 -19.16 -15.38 -6.78
CA PHE A 264 -19.02 -14.21 -5.91
C PHE A 264 -17.59 -14.01 -5.45
N LYS A 265 -17.15 -12.75 -5.47
CA LYS A 265 -15.98 -12.29 -4.75
C LYS A 265 -16.37 -11.90 -3.34
N VAL A 266 -15.64 -12.42 -2.36
CA VAL A 266 -15.80 -12.12 -0.94
C VAL A 266 -14.59 -11.37 -0.43
N SER A 267 -14.82 -10.18 0.11
CA SER A 267 -13.81 -9.39 0.80
C SER A 267 -14.12 -9.34 2.29
N LEU A 268 -13.14 -9.66 3.13
CA LEU A 268 -13.25 -9.70 4.57
C LEU A 268 -12.31 -8.67 5.22
N ARG A 269 -12.81 -8.02 6.27
CA ARG A 269 -12.00 -7.19 7.17
C ARG A 269 -12.33 -7.51 8.62
N SER A 270 -11.32 -7.47 9.48
CA SER A 270 -11.45 -7.74 10.91
C SER A 270 -10.88 -6.60 11.75
N ASN A 271 -11.48 -6.35 12.91
CA ASN A 271 -10.98 -5.42 13.92
C ASN A 271 -9.95 -6.03 14.87
N GLY A 272 -9.68 -7.34 14.76
CA GLY A 272 -8.43 -7.96 15.20
C GLY A 272 -8.59 -9.29 15.92
N ASN A 273 -9.77 -9.58 16.49
CA ASN A 273 -10.01 -10.82 17.20
C ASN A 273 -10.20 -11.99 16.23
N VAL A 274 -10.84 -11.77 15.07
CA VAL A 274 -11.04 -12.83 14.07
C VAL A 274 -9.93 -12.79 13.02
N ASP A 275 -9.29 -13.93 12.78
CA ASP A 275 -8.31 -14.10 11.69
C ASP A 275 -9.05 -14.43 10.38
N VAL A 276 -9.30 -13.40 9.58
CA VAL A 276 -10.03 -13.56 8.30
C VAL A 276 -9.19 -14.24 7.23
N SER A 277 -7.86 -14.33 7.39
CA SER A 277 -7.00 -15.06 6.45
C SER A 277 -7.23 -16.56 6.52
N LYS A 278 -7.43 -17.12 7.72
CA LYS A 278 -7.76 -18.54 7.89
C LYS A 278 -9.09 -18.88 7.21
N ILE A 279 -10.08 -17.99 7.30
CA ILE A 279 -11.38 -18.15 6.64
C ILE A 279 -11.20 -18.14 5.12
N ALA A 280 -10.47 -17.16 4.59
CA ALA A 280 -10.22 -17.08 3.16
C ALA A 280 -9.46 -18.32 2.63
N VAL A 281 -8.41 -18.77 3.32
CA VAL A 281 -7.63 -19.96 2.95
C VAL A 281 -8.48 -21.22 2.97
N TYR A 282 -9.39 -21.37 3.94
CA TYR A 282 -10.34 -22.49 3.98
C TYR A 282 -11.17 -22.60 2.68
N PHE A 283 -11.49 -21.45 2.07
CA PHE A 283 -12.21 -21.37 0.78
C PHE A 283 -11.29 -21.20 -0.44
N GLY A 284 -9.99 -21.51 -0.32
CA GLY A 284 -9.04 -21.44 -1.43
C GLY A 284 -8.61 -20.01 -1.82
N GLY A 285 -8.93 -19.02 -1.00
CA GLY A 285 -8.44 -17.65 -1.11
C GLY A 285 -7.19 -17.39 -0.29
N GLY A 286 -7.01 -16.15 0.15
CA GLY A 286 -5.86 -15.76 0.98
C GLY A 286 -5.90 -14.31 1.42
N GLY A 287 -4.83 -13.89 2.09
CA GLY A 287 -4.65 -12.53 2.58
C GLY A 287 -3.97 -12.50 3.94
N HIS A 288 -4.24 -11.46 4.71
CA HIS A 288 -3.68 -11.21 6.03
C HIS A 288 -4.75 -11.33 7.12
N MET A 289 -4.30 -11.48 8.37
CA MET A 289 -5.17 -11.69 9.54
C MET A 289 -6.36 -10.73 9.62
N ARG A 290 -6.17 -9.46 9.21
CA ARG A 290 -7.20 -8.42 9.26
C ARG A 290 -7.86 -8.10 7.92
N ALA A 291 -7.35 -8.65 6.82
CA ALA A 291 -7.80 -8.33 5.47
C ALA A 291 -7.53 -9.49 4.52
N ALA A 292 -8.58 -10.17 4.08
CA ALA A 292 -8.46 -11.33 3.20
C ALA A 292 -9.64 -11.42 2.23
N GLY A 293 -9.55 -12.31 1.25
CA GLY A 293 -10.65 -12.55 0.33
C GLY A 293 -10.57 -13.91 -0.36
N CYS A 294 -11.72 -14.37 -0.85
CA CYS A 294 -11.88 -15.62 -1.58
C CYS A 294 -12.99 -15.49 -2.63
N ASP A 295 -13.01 -16.44 -3.57
CA ASP A 295 -14.06 -16.55 -4.57
C ASP A 295 -14.93 -17.77 -4.22
N LEU A 296 -16.26 -17.62 -4.23
CA LEU A 296 -17.21 -18.65 -3.85
C LEU A 296 -18.31 -18.82 -4.88
N GLN A 297 -18.77 -20.06 -5.06
CA GLN A 297 -19.90 -20.40 -5.92
C GLN A 297 -21.16 -20.73 -5.11
N GLY A 298 -22.33 -20.52 -5.72
CA GLY A 298 -23.63 -20.82 -5.14
C GLY A 298 -24.57 -19.62 -5.15
N SER A 299 -25.63 -19.65 -4.33
CA SER A 299 -26.44 -18.45 -4.09
C SER A 299 -25.73 -17.52 -3.10
N VAL A 300 -26.11 -16.23 -3.09
CA VAL A 300 -25.57 -15.28 -2.11
C VAL A 300 -25.82 -15.72 -0.66
N TYR A 301 -26.91 -16.44 -0.41
CA TYR A 301 -27.21 -16.99 0.92
C TYR A 301 -26.27 -18.14 1.29
N ASP A 302 -25.90 -19.00 0.33
CA ASP A 302 -24.92 -20.06 0.56
C ASP A 302 -23.55 -19.45 0.92
N VAL A 303 -23.13 -18.42 0.17
CA VAL A 303 -21.89 -17.68 0.45
C VAL A 303 -21.91 -17.07 1.86
N ILE A 304 -22.99 -16.36 2.20
CA ILE A 304 -23.14 -15.73 3.52
C ILE A 304 -23.07 -16.78 4.63
N ASN A 305 -23.84 -17.87 4.51
CA ASN A 305 -23.92 -18.90 5.54
C ASN A 305 -22.58 -19.60 5.74
N ASN A 306 -21.93 -20.02 4.65
CA ASN A 306 -20.65 -20.72 4.71
C ASN A 306 -19.54 -19.88 5.36
N VAL A 307 -19.45 -18.60 4.99
CA VAL A 307 -18.43 -17.70 5.56
C VAL A 307 -18.74 -17.37 7.02
N THR A 308 -20.01 -17.11 7.34
CA THR A 308 -20.44 -16.82 8.71
C THR A 308 -20.21 -17.99 9.66
N GLU A 309 -20.38 -19.24 9.19
CA GLU A 309 -20.08 -20.43 9.99
C GLU A 309 -18.61 -20.47 10.44
N GLN A 310 -17.68 -20.10 9.55
CA GLN A 310 -16.25 -20.05 9.88
C GLN A 310 -15.90 -18.90 10.84
N ILE A 311 -16.62 -17.78 10.75
CA ILE A 311 -16.51 -16.69 11.73
C ILE A 311 -16.98 -17.18 13.12
N CYS A 312 -18.13 -17.86 13.19
CA CYS A 312 -18.66 -18.41 14.45
C CYS A 312 -17.68 -19.37 15.14
N LYS A 313 -17.02 -20.24 14.38
CA LYS A 313 -16.03 -21.18 14.93
C LYS A 313 -14.91 -20.45 15.67
N GLN A 314 -14.39 -19.36 15.10
CA GLN A 314 -13.34 -18.58 15.76
C GLN A 314 -13.82 -17.83 17.01
N PHE A 315 -15.07 -17.35 17.02
CA PHE A 315 -15.63 -16.76 18.25
C PHE A 315 -15.75 -17.80 19.38
N GLN A 316 -16.22 -19.01 19.06
CA GLN A 316 -16.37 -20.09 20.04
C GLN A 316 -15.03 -20.54 20.60
N GLU A 317 -13.97 -20.59 19.78
CA GLU A 317 -12.61 -20.92 20.23
C GLU A 317 -12.02 -19.88 21.21
N GLN A 318 -12.53 -18.65 21.23
CA GLN A 318 -12.08 -17.58 22.12
C GLN A 318 -12.83 -17.52 23.45
N GLU A 319 -13.99 -18.17 23.55
CA GLU A 319 -14.78 -18.27 24.78
C GLU A 319 -14.33 -19.43 25.69
N VAL A 320 -13.40 -20.27 25.23
CA VAL A 320 -12.81 -21.42 25.93
C VAL A 320 -11.46 -21.05 26.52
#